data_AF-A0A941QPF5-F1
#
_entry.id   AF-A0A941QPF5-F1
#
_cell.length_a   1.000
_cell.length_b   1.000
_cell.length_c   1.000
_cell.angle_alpha   90.00
_cell.angle_beta   90.00
_cell.angle_gamma   90.00
#
_symmetry.space_group_name_H-M   'P 1'
#
loop_
_entity.id
_entity.type
_entity.pdbx_description
1 polymer ?
#
loop_
_entity_poly.entity_id
_entity_poly.type
_entity_poly.pdbx_seq_one_letter_code
_entity_poly.pdbx_strand_id
1 'polypeptide(L)' 'NLLDSSCESSPAQVLQQRPTKGTSPFTDLKVSEGGKIVTLGSAPTLKNPTGSTSKDIYADIQNNIESWIEESIQNRAKYK' A
#
# COMPACT_ATOMS: atom_id res chain seq x y z
N ASN A 1 -37.33 24.18 16.56
CA ASN A 1 -35.97 23.69 16.32
C ASN A 1 -35.80 22.31 16.94
N LEU A 2 -36.39 21.30 16.28
CA LEU A 2 -35.94 19.92 16.44
C LEU A 2 -34.83 19.73 15.40
N LEU A 3 -33.64 19.31 15.84
CA LEU A 3 -32.61 18.57 15.11
C LEU A 3 -31.26 18.78 15.83
N ASP A 4 -31.06 18.10 16.95
CA ASP A 4 -29.74 17.62 17.39
C ASP A 4 -29.95 16.64 18.55
N SER A 5 -30.18 15.38 18.23
CA SER A 5 -30.02 14.24 19.16
C SER A 5 -30.27 12.97 18.35
N SER A 6 -29.27 12.59 17.54
CA SER A 6 -29.22 11.22 17.02
C SER A 6 -27.79 10.83 16.64
N CYS A 7 -26.87 10.98 17.59
CA CYS A 7 -25.61 10.23 17.60
C CYS A 7 -25.64 9.18 18.72
N GLU A 8 -26.72 8.42 18.82
CA GLU A 8 -26.70 7.13 19.51
C GLU A 8 -26.77 6.03 18.45
N SER A 9 -25.62 5.70 17.87
CA SER A 9 -25.47 4.46 17.12
C SER A 9 -25.25 3.31 18.10
N SER A 10 -26.26 2.44 18.14
CA SER A 10 -26.34 1.13 18.80
C SER A 10 -25.02 0.33 18.84
N PRO A 11 -24.71 -0.40 19.93
CA PRO A 11 -23.45 -1.12 20.12
C PRO A 11 -23.44 -2.44 19.35
N ALA A 12 -23.49 -2.38 18.02
CA ALA A 12 -22.91 -3.44 17.20
C ALA A 12 -21.49 -2.98 16.90
N GLN A 13 -20.50 -3.59 17.57
CA GLN A 13 -19.11 -3.42 17.18
C GLN A 13 -18.98 -3.94 15.75
N VAL A 14 -19.09 -3.04 14.78
CA VAL A 14 -18.57 -3.26 13.44
C VAL A 14 -17.09 -3.51 13.68
N LEU A 15 -16.70 -4.78 13.63
CA LEU A 15 -15.31 -5.15 13.44
C LEU A 15 -14.89 -4.39 12.18
N GLN A 16 -14.29 -3.21 12.36
CA GLN A 16 -13.68 -2.44 11.30
C GLN A 16 -12.48 -3.27 10.85
N GLN A 17 -12.74 -4.31 10.06
CA GLN A 17 -11.71 -5.04 9.37
C GLN A 17 -11.00 -4.00 8.51
N ARG A 18 -9.78 -3.64 8.92
CA ARG A 18 -8.94 -2.83 8.05
C ARG A 18 -8.83 -3.59 6.74
N PRO A 19 -9.08 -2.93 5.60
CA PRO A 19 -8.87 -3.57 4.33
C PRO A 19 -7.41 -4.06 4.29
N THR A 20 -7.23 -5.34 4.00
CA THR A 20 -5.90 -5.88 3.72
C THR A 20 -5.39 -5.27 2.43
N LYS A 21 -4.08 -5.09 2.31
CA LYS A 21 -3.48 -4.64 1.05
C LYS A 21 -3.92 -5.54 -0.10
N GLY A 22 -4.22 -4.93 -1.25
CA GLY A 22 -4.50 -5.68 -2.47
C GLY A 22 -3.25 -6.32 -3.07
N THR A 23 -3.45 -7.15 -4.09
CA THR A 23 -2.37 -7.70 -4.91
C THR A 23 -1.62 -6.58 -5.63
N SER A 24 -0.34 -6.79 -5.92
CA SER A 24 0.45 -5.85 -6.73
C SER A 24 -0.17 -5.70 -8.12
N PRO A 25 -0.35 -4.47 -8.65
CA PRO A 25 -0.85 -4.27 -10.00
C PRO A 25 0.12 -4.78 -11.08
N PHE A 26 1.36 -5.11 -10.69
CA PHE A 26 2.39 -5.62 -11.59
C PHE A 26 2.42 -7.15 -11.66
N THR A 27 1.70 -7.86 -10.78
CA THR A 27 1.76 -9.33 -10.67
C THR A 27 1.56 -10.03 -12.00
N ASP A 28 0.63 -9.55 -12.83
CA ASP A 28 0.28 -10.17 -14.12
C ASP A 28 0.76 -9.35 -15.33
N LEU A 29 1.51 -8.27 -15.11
CA LEU A 29 1.97 -7.41 -16.19
C LEU A 29 3.16 -8.05 -16.91
N LYS A 30 2.96 -8.37 -18.19
CA LYS A 30 3.96 -9.01 -19.05
C LYS A 30 4.51 -8.03 -20.08
N VAL A 31 5.83 -8.03 -20.27
CA VAL A 31 6.51 -7.21 -21.28
C VAL A 31 7.47 -8.06 -22.10
N SER A 32 7.77 -7.62 -23.33
CA SER A 32 8.78 -8.25 -24.19
C SER A 32 10.12 -7.57 -23.98
N GLU A 33 11.13 -8.34 -23.57
CA GLU A 33 12.50 -7.90 -23.35
C GLU A 33 13.44 -8.85 -24.13
N GLY A 34 14.17 -8.33 -25.12
CA GLY A 34 15.08 -9.14 -25.94
C GLY A 34 14.40 -10.34 -26.64
N GLY A 35 13.11 -10.22 -27.00
CA GLY A 35 12.34 -11.30 -27.62
C GLY A 35 11.79 -12.35 -26.64
N LYS A 36 11.98 -12.16 -25.33
CA LYS A 36 11.41 -13.00 -24.27
C LYS A 36 10.28 -12.27 -23.55
N ILE A 37 9.25 -13.00 -23.15
CA ILE A 37 8.20 -12.45 -22.29
C ILE A 37 8.65 -12.54 -20.83
N VAL A 38 8.74 -11.40 -20.15
CA VAL A 38 9.07 -11.29 -18.73
C VAL A 38 7.87 -10.72 -17.97
N THR A 39 7.69 -11.17 -16.72
CA THR A 39 6.62 -10.68 -15.84
C THR A 39 7.19 -9.64 -14.88
N LEU A 40 6.55 -8.48 -14.77
CA LEU A 40 7.02 -7.36 -13.96
C LEU A 40 6.64 -7.47 -12.48
N GLY A 41 5.96 -8.54 -12.07
CA GLY A 41 5.43 -8.73 -10.71
C GLY A 41 6.44 -8.62 -9.58
N SER A 42 7.74 -8.79 -9.87
CA SER A 42 8.83 -8.66 -8.90
C SER A 42 9.64 -7.36 -9.02
N ALA A 43 9.38 -6.51 -10.02
CA ALA A 43 10.26 -5.38 -10.33
C ALA A 43 10.05 -4.19 -9.36
N PRO A 44 8.81 -3.78 -9.05
CA PRO A 44 8.56 -2.89 -7.92
C PRO A 44 8.04 -3.66 -6.69
N THR A 45 8.81 -3.63 -5.61
CA THR A 45 8.35 -4.14 -4.31
C THR A 45 7.31 -3.19 -3.72
N LEU A 46 6.08 -3.67 -3.55
CA LEU A 46 5.03 -2.89 -2.88
C LEU A 46 5.36 -2.73 -1.39
N LYS A 47 5.54 -1.48 -0.95
CA LYS A 47 5.80 -1.16 0.45
C LYS A 47 4.53 -1.41 1.28
N ASN A 48 4.71 -2.09 2.41
CA ASN A 48 3.62 -2.43 3.33
C ASN A 48 3.99 -1.92 4.72
N PRO A 49 3.54 -0.71 5.09
CA PRO A 49 3.88 -0.14 6.38
C PRO A 49 3.33 -0.99 7.52
N THR A 50 4.04 -0.98 8.64
CA THR A 50 3.71 -1.76 9.83
C THR A 50 3.09 -0.87 10.91
N GLY A 51 2.19 -1.43 11.72
CA GLY A 51 1.59 -0.68 12.82
C GLY A 51 0.20 -1.17 13.21
N SER A 52 -0.07 -1.09 14.51
CA SER A 52 -1.37 -1.50 15.07
C SER A 52 -2.37 -0.36 15.13
N THR A 53 -1.97 0.88 14.89
CA THR A 53 -2.87 2.04 14.78
C THR A 53 -2.59 2.82 13.49
N SER A 54 -3.52 3.70 13.08
CA SER A 54 -3.27 4.62 11.96
C SER A 54 -2.05 5.50 12.22
N LYS A 55 -1.89 5.97 13.46
CA LYS A 55 -0.74 6.78 13.88
C LYS A 55 0.58 6.03 13.69
N ASP A 56 0.65 4.76 14.10
CA ASP A 56 1.86 3.95 13.96
C ASP A 56 2.20 3.70 12.49
N ILE A 57 1.18 3.42 11.67
CA ILE A 57 1.33 3.22 10.22
C ILE A 57 1.89 4.49 9.56
N TYR A 58 1.35 5.67 9.89
CA TYR A 58 1.86 6.94 9.35
C TYR A 58 3.26 7.28 9.85
N ALA A 59 3.59 6.92 11.10
CA ALA A 59 4.95 7.07 11.62
C ALA A 59 5.94 6.16 10.88
N ASP A 60 5.57 4.90 10.59
CA ASP A 60 6.39 3.98 9.80
C ASP A 60 6.61 4.49 8.38
N ILE A 61 5.57 5.05 7.73
CA ILE A 61 5.72 5.73 6.44
C ILE A 61 6.70 6.89 6.57
N GLN A 62 6.48 7.79 7.52
CA GLN A 62 7.30 8.99 7.70
C GLN A 62 8.79 8.65 7.91
N ASN A 63 9.07 7.62 8.71
CA ASN A 63 10.43 7.22 9.04
C ASN A 63 11.18 6.58 7.86
N ASN A 64 10.47 6.01 6.88
CA ASN A 64 11.08 5.18 5.84
C ASN A 64 10.86 5.70 4.41
N ILE A 65 10.02 6.72 4.18
CA ILE A 65 9.62 7.14 2.84
C ILE A 65 10.80 7.57 1.95
N GLU A 66 11.79 8.26 2.51
CA GLU A 66 12.98 8.67 1.76
C GLU A 66 13.80 7.47 1.26
N SER A 67 14.00 6.47 2.13
CA SER A 67 14.69 5.23 1.76
C SER A 67 13.92 4.45 0.69
N TRP A 68 12.59 4.39 0.77
CA TRP A 68 11.77 3.72 -0.23
C TRP A 68 11.83 4.40 -1.60
N ILE A 69 11.95 5.73 -1.64
CA ILE A 69 12.15 6.48 -2.88
C ILE A 69 13.52 6.16 -3.47
N GLU A 70 14.58 6.16 -2.65
CA GLU A 70 15.93 5.84 -3.11
C GLU A 70 16.03 4.40 -3.66
N GLU A 71 15.46 3.42 -2.98
CA GLU A 71 15.36 2.05 -3.49
C GLU A 71 14.65 1.98 -4.85
N SER A 72 13.60 2.80 -5.04
CA SER A 72 12.85 2.85 -6.29
C SER A 72 13.68 3.45 -7.42
N ILE A 73 14.48 4.48 -7.14
CA ILE A 73 15.43 5.07 -8.09
C ILE A 73 16.50 4.04 -8.48
N GLN A 74 17.06 3.31 -7.52
CA GLN A 74 18.05 2.27 -7.76
C GLN A 74 17.47 1.13 -8.61
N ASN A 75 16.24 0.70 -8.32
CA ASN A 75 15.58 -0.32 -9.13
C ASN A 75 15.32 0.17 -10.56
N ARG A 76 14.89 1.42 -10.75
CA ARG A 76 14.77 2.02 -12.10
C ARG A 76 16.11 2.02 -12.84
N ALA A 77 17.22 2.30 -12.16
CA ALA A 77 18.54 2.35 -12.80
C ALA A 77 19.04 0.97 -13.30
N LYS A 78 18.51 -0.14 -12.76
CA LYS A 78 18.87 -1.52 -13.18
C LYS A 78 18.27 -1.93 -14.52
N TYR A 79 17.17 -1.30 -14.94
CA TYR A 79 16.49 -1.57 -16.20
C TYR A 79 16.69 -0.37 -17.14
N LYS A 80 17.76 -0.41 -17.94
CA LYS A 80 18.11 0.60 -18.95
C LYS A 80 18.14 -0.01 -20.34
#